data_AF-A0A3B5LPQ9-F1
#
_entry.id   AF-A0A3B5LPQ9-F1
#
_cell.length_a   1.000
_cell.length_b   1.000
_cell.length_c   1.000
_cell.angle_alpha   90.00
_cell.angle_beta   90.00
_cell.angle_gamma   90.00
#
_symmetry.space_group_name_H-M   'P 1'
#
loop_
_entity.id
_entity.type
_entity.pdbx_description
1 polymer ?
#
loop_
_entity_poly.entity_id
_entity_poly.type
_entity_poly.pdbx_seq_one_letter_code
_entity_poly.pdbx_strand_id
1 'polypeptide(L)'
;NHGLFLVSFQKNILGDPMDLVALAEQVQKGDDFVKANACNKLTVIADQIRYLQEQAKKVLEEAKRDADLHHAACNIVKKPGNMYYLYQRPSGQKYFSIISPKVAAAPSHREEPVEARASGQDASWTPPW
;
A
#
# COMPACT_ATOMS: atom_id res chain seq x y z
N ASN A 1 -14.90 13.02 60.34
CA ASN A 1 -14.70 12.43 59.01
C ASN A 1 -14.18 13.50 58.06
N HIS A 2 -12.96 13.26 57.58
CA HIS A 2 -12.23 13.87 56.46
C HIS A 2 -12.02 15.39 56.44
N GLY A 3 -10.84 15.76 56.93
CA GLY A 3 -10.24 17.08 56.85
C GLY A 3 -9.87 17.50 55.43
N LEU A 4 -10.11 18.78 55.18
CA LEU A 4 -9.64 19.55 54.05
C LEU A 4 -8.12 19.70 54.20
N PHE A 5 -7.32 18.98 53.42
CA PHE A 5 -5.90 19.29 53.32
C PHE A 5 -5.76 20.58 52.53
N LEU A 6 -5.47 21.66 53.25
CA LEU A 6 -4.94 22.90 52.69
C LEU A 6 -3.67 22.55 51.91
N VAL A 7 -3.78 22.52 50.58
CA VAL A 7 -2.62 22.52 49.69
C VAL A 7 -1.87 23.80 50.00
N SER A 8 -0.70 23.65 50.64
CA SER A 8 0.18 24.76 50.94
C SER A 8 0.62 25.42 49.63
N PHE A 9 -0.01 26.54 49.28
CA PHE A 9 0.54 27.51 48.34
C PHE A 9 1.77 28.16 48.99
N GLN A 10 2.87 27.41 49.11
CA GLN A 10 4.17 28.00 49.35
C GLN A 10 4.59 28.69 48.05
N LYS A 11 4.23 29.97 47.96
CA LYS A 11 4.87 30.93 47.09
C LYS A 11 6.35 31.02 47.48
N ASN A 12 7.19 30.14 46.92
CA ASN A 12 8.63 30.34 46.84
C ASN A 12 8.89 31.59 45.99
N ILE A 13 8.73 32.78 46.59
CA ILE A 13 8.95 34.06 45.91
C ILE A 13 10.38 34.57 46.16
N LEU A 14 11.21 33.86 46.92
CA LEU A 14 12.62 34.19 47.10
C LEU A 14 13.46 32.91 47.04
N GLY A 15 13.52 32.30 45.86
CA GLY A 15 14.44 31.20 45.57
C GLY A 15 15.84 31.72 45.24
N ASP A 16 16.87 30.99 45.68
CA ASP A 16 18.24 31.13 45.20
C ASP A 16 18.23 31.28 43.66
N PRO A 17 18.95 32.24 43.06
CA PRO A 17 19.07 32.35 41.60
C PRO A 17 19.34 31.02 40.89
N MET A 18 20.00 30.06 41.54
CA MET A 18 20.20 28.71 41.04
C MET A 18 18.91 27.91 40.83
N ASP A 19 17.86 28.16 41.62
CA ASP A 19 16.55 27.48 41.53
C ASP A 19 15.77 27.94 40.30
N LEU A 20 15.87 29.23 39.93
CA LEU A 20 15.29 29.75 38.70
C LEU A 20 15.97 29.17 37.45
N VAL A 21 17.30 29.01 37.50
CA VAL A 21 18.08 28.36 36.43
C VAL A 21 17.69 26.89 36.32
N ALA A 22 17.60 26.16 37.44
CA ALA A 22 17.19 24.77 37.46
C ALA A 22 15.77 24.57 36.89
N LEU A 23 14.84 25.46 37.22
CA LEU A 23 13.49 25.45 36.64
C LEU A 23 13.52 25.69 35.12
N ALA A 24 14.29 26.67 34.65
CA ALA A 24 14.42 26.94 33.22
C ALA A 24 15.00 25.74 32.46
N GLU A 25 16.01 25.06 33.02
CA GLU A 25 16.55 23.82 32.45
C GLU A 25 15.51 22.70 32.38
N GLN A 26 14.67 22.56 33.41
CA GLN A 26 13.61 21.55 33.44
C GLN A 26 12.54 21.83 32.38
N VAL A 27 12.14 23.10 32.21
CA VAL A 27 11.20 23.50 31.16
C VAL A 27 11.78 23.21 29.78
N GLN A 28 13.03 23.59 29.53
CA GLN A 28 13.70 23.33 28.25
C GLN A 28 13.78 21.84 27.92
N LYS A 29 14.14 21.00 28.90
CA LYS A 29 14.12 19.53 28.74
C LYS A 29 12.72 19.02 28.41
N GLY A 30 11.69 19.54 29.06
CA GLY A 30 10.29 19.19 28.79
C GLY A 30 9.90 19.48 27.33
N ASP A 31 10.25 20.67 26.83
CA ASP A 31 9.99 21.07 25.46
C ASP A 31 10.72 20.17 24.45
N ASP A 32 11.97 19.81 24.73
CA ASP A 32 12.74 18.89 23.89
C ASP A 32 12.08 17.50 23.82
N PHE A 33 11.57 16.97 24.95
CA PHE A 33 10.83 15.71 24.96
C PHE A 33 9.52 15.79 24.19
N VAL A 34 8.75 16.88 24.34
CA VAL A 34 7.50 17.08 23.61
C VAL A 34 7.77 17.11 22.11
N LYS A 35 8.79 17.87 21.69
CA LYS A 35 9.22 17.96 20.29
C LYS A 35 9.64 16.61 19.74
N ALA A 36 10.52 15.89 20.44
CA ALA A 36 10.99 14.57 20.02
C ALA A 36 9.83 13.58 19.89
N ASN A 37 8.92 13.55 20.85
CA ASN A 37 7.75 12.68 20.83
C ASN A 37 6.81 13.01 19.67
N ALA A 38 6.55 14.30 19.40
CA ALA A 38 5.75 14.74 18.28
C ALA A 38 6.40 14.35 16.94
N CYS A 39 7.71 14.59 16.77
CA CYS A 39 8.45 14.18 15.59
C CYS A 39 8.37 12.68 15.34
N ASN A 40 8.58 11.86 16.37
CA ASN A 40 8.51 10.40 16.25
C ASN A 40 7.11 9.94 15.79
N LYS A 41 6.04 10.49 16.38
CA LYS A 41 4.67 10.18 15.98
C LYS A 41 4.37 10.61 14.54
N LEU A 42 4.83 11.79 14.15
CA LEU A 42 4.65 12.30 12.79
C LEU A 42 5.42 11.46 11.76
N THR A 43 6.61 10.96 12.10
CA THR A 43 7.36 10.03 11.23
C THR A 43 6.56 8.76 10.97
N VAL A 44 5.99 8.14 12.02
CA VAL A 44 5.14 6.94 11.86
C VAL A 44 3.94 7.22 10.95
N ILE A 45 3.27 8.36 11.14
CA ILE A 45 2.14 8.75 10.29
C ILE A 45 2.59 8.93 8.83
N ALA A 46 3.72 9.60 8.61
CA ALA A 46 4.27 9.81 7.27
C ALA A 46 4.60 8.48 6.58
N ASP A 47 5.17 7.52 7.32
CA ASP A 47 5.47 6.18 6.81
C ASP A 47 4.19 5.43 6.41
N GLN A 48 3.14 5.51 7.23
CA GLN A 48 1.83 4.94 6.91
C GLN A 48 1.21 5.56 5.66
N ILE A 49 1.27 6.89 5.52
CA ILE A 49 0.75 7.59 4.32
C ILE A 49 1.51 7.11 3.07
N ARG A 50 2.84 7.04 3.12
CA ARG A 50 3.63 6.55 1.97
C ARG A 50 3.28 5.11 1.62
N TYR A 51 3.10 4.24 2.63
CA TYR A 51 2.66 2.87 2.41
C TYR A 51 1.29 2.82 1.71
N LEU A 52 0.31 3.58 2.19
CA LEU A 52 -1.03 3.63 1.58
C LEU A 52 -1.00 4.16 0.15
N GLN A 53 -0.18 5.18 -0.13
CA GLN A 53 0.01 5.69 -1.48
C GLN A 53 0.56 4.61 -2.42
N GLU A 54 1.50 3.80 -1.96
CA GLU A 54 2.07 2.71 -2.75
C GLU A 54 1.07 1.58 -2.99
N GLN A 55 0.25 1.24 -1.99
CA GLN A 55 -0.87 0.30 -2.18
C GLN A 55 -1.87 0.83 -3.22
N ALA A 56 -2.22 2.12 -3.15
CA ALA A 56 -3.13 2.73 -4.13
C ALA A 56 -2.60 2.65 -5.57
N LYS A 57 -1.28 2.90 -5.77
CA LYS A 57 -0.66 2.73 -7.10
C LYS A 57 -0.78 1.30 -7.61
N LYS A 58 -0.50 0.30 -6.77
CA LYS A 58 -0.63 -1.12 -7.16
C LYS A 58 -2.04 -1.48 -7.59
N VAL A 59 -3.05 -1.02 -6.85
CA VAL A 59 -4.47 -1.22 -7.22
C VAL A 59 -4.79 -0.59 -8.57
N LEU A 60 -4.29 0.63 -8.85
CA LEU A 60 -4.50 1.28 -10.14
C LEU A 60 -3.79 0.55 -11.29
N GLU A 61 -2.56 0.07 -11.07
CA GLU A 61 -1.82 -0.71 -12.05
C GLU A 61 -2.51 -2.04 -12.34
N GLU A 62 -3.03 -2.71 -11.31
CA GLU A 62 -3.83 -3.93 -11.45
C GLU A 62 -5.10 -3.69 -12.24
N ALA A 63 -5.88 -2.67 -11.87
CA ALA A 63 -7.10 -2.31 -12.58
C ALA A 63 -6.84 -1.97 -14.06
N LYS A 64 -5.76 -1.23 -14.34
CA LYS A 64 -5.35 -0.93 -15.72
C LYS A 64 -5.00 -2.22 -16.48
N ARG A 65 -4.22 -3.10 -15.88
CA ARG A 65 -3.82 -4.38 -16.49
C ARG A 65 -5.05 -5.23 -16.78
N ASP A 66 -5.96 -5.34 -15.84
CA ASP A 66 -7.20 -6.10 -15.99
C ASP A 66 -8.07 -5.52 -17.12
N ALA A 67 -8.18 -4.20 -17.22
CA ALA A 67 -8.87 -3.53 -18.31
C ALA A 67 -8.19 -3.79 -19.67
N ASP A 68 -6.86 -3.72 -19.75
CA ASP A 68 -6.09 -4.03 -20.96
C ASP A 68 -6.30 -5.49 -21.40
N LEU A 69 -6.33 -6.43 -20.45
CA LEU A 69 -6.65 -7.83 -20.72
C LEU A 69 -8.10 -7.96 -21.19
N HIS A 70 -9.05 -7.28 -20.57
CA HIS A 70 -10.44 -7.29 -21.04
C HIS A 70 -10.59 -6.82 -22.49
N HIS A 71 -9.85 -5.78 -22.89
CA HIS A 71 -9.84 -5.24 -24.25
C HIS A 71 -9.02 -6.03 -25.28
N ALA A 72 -8.16 -6.97 -24.85
CA ALA A 72 -7.39 -7.79 -25.79
C ALA A 72 -8.30 -8.56 -26.76
N ALA A 73 -7.89 -8.65 -28.02
CA ALA A 73 -8.71 -9.24 -29.08
C ALA A 73 -9.07 -10.69 -28.75
N CYS A 74 -10.34 -11.05 -28.90
CA CYS A 74 -10.85 -12.31 -28.41
C CYS A 74 -12.03 -12.77 -29.28
N ASN A 75 -11.91 -13.97 -29.86
CA ASN A 75 -13.00 -14.61 -30.62
C ASN A 75 -13.88 -15.51 -29.73
N ILE A 76 -13.67 -15.46 -28.41
CA ILE A 76 -14.28 -16.36 -27.43
C ILE A 76 -14.88 -15.54 -26.30
N VAL A 77 -16.02 -15.99 -25.78
CA VAL A 77 -16.62 -15.39 -24.59
C VAL A 77 -15.81 -15.81 -23.37
N LYS A 78 -15.30 -14.82 -22.62
CA LYS A 78 -14.56 -15.04 -21.38
C LYS A 78 -15.53 -15.49 -20.28
N LYS A 79 -15.28 -16.65 -19.69
CA LYS A 79 -16.08 -17.25 -18.62
C LYS A 79 -15.21 -17.34 -17.36
N PRO A 80 -15.74 -16.91 -16.20
CA PRO A 80 -15.03 -17.06 -14.94
C PRO A 80 -14.63 -18.52 -14.68
N GLY A 81 -13.46 -18.72 -14.07
CA GLY A 81 -12.89 -20.02 -13.74
C GLY A 81 -12.12 -20.71 -14.87
N ASN A 82 -12.21 -20.21 -16.10
CA ASN A 82 -11.45 -20.76 -17.23
C ASN A 82 -10.05 -20.15 -17.33
N MET A 83 -9.10 -20.97 -17.78
CA MET A 83 -7.75 -20.56 -18.12
C MET A 83 -7.72 -20.00 -19.54
N TYR A 84 -7.08 -18.85 -19.70
CA TYR A 84 -6.86 -18.19 -20.97
C TYR A 84 -5.38 -17.90 -21.17
N TYR A 85 -4.89 -18.13 -22.38
CA TYR A 85 -3.51 -17.90 -22.78
C TYR A 85 -3.47 -16.67 -23.68
N LEU A 86 -2.67 -15.68 -23.29
CA LEU A 86 -2.45 -14.45 -24.04
C LEU A 86 -1.26 -14.64 -24.98
N TYR A 87 -1.53 -14.56 -26.28
CA TYR A 87 -0.53 -14.60 -27.33
C TYR A 87 -0.33 -13.21 -27.93
N GLN A 88 0.81 -12.98 -28.56
CA GLN A 88 1.11 -11.76 -29.30
C GLN A 88 1.49 -12.14 -30.73
N ARG A 89 0.86 -11.51 -31.71
CA ARG A 89 1.21 -11.71 -33.12
C ARG A 89 2.50 -10.95 -33.45
N PRO A 90 3.22 -11.29 -34.54
CA PRO A 90 4.33 -10.49 -35.04
C PRO A 90 3.97 -9.02 -35.32
N SER A 91 2.70 -8.72 -35.62
CA SER A 91 2.19 -7.36 -35.77
C SER A 91 2.10 -6.56 -34.45
N GLY A 92 2.37 -7.19 -33.31
CA GLY A 92 2.25 -6.61 -31.97
C GLY A 92 0.88 -6.77 -31.34
N GLN A 93 -0.14 -7.24 -32.06
CA GLN A 93 -1.49 -7.40 -31.53
C GLN A 93 -1.57 -8.57 -30.52
N LYS A 94 -2.07 -8.29 -29.32
CA LYS A 94 -2.33 -9.31 -28.29
C LYS A 94 -3.73 -9.92 -28.45
N TYR A 95 -3.84 -11.22 -28.26
CA TYR A 95 -5.11 -11.94 -28.36
C TYR A 95 -5.19 -13.15 -27.42
N PHE A 96 -6.40 -13.47 -26.95
CA PHE A 96 -6.64 -14.59 -26.06
C PHE A 96 -7.03 -15.88 -26.80
N SER A 97 -6.61 -17.02 -26.25
CA SER A 97 -6.99 -18.37 -26.66
C SER A 97 -7.19 -19.28 -25.44
N ILE A 98 -8.07 -20.28 -25.54
CA ILE A 98 -8.23 -21.34 -24.51
C ILE A 98 -7.21 -22.48 -24.74
N ILE A 99 -6.62 -22.56 -25.93
CA ILE A 99 -5.69 -23.63 -26.29
C ILE A 99 -4.32 -23.32 -25.68
N SER A 100 -3.78 -24.27 -24.92
CA SER A 100 -2.44 -24.16 -24.35
C SER A 100 -1.36 -24.43 -25.42
N PRO A 101 -0.15 -23.88 -25.25
CA PRO A 101 0.93 -24.03 -26.22
C PRO A 101 1.33 -25.50 -26.44
N LYS A 102 1.28 -26.30 -25.37
CA LYS A 102 1.63 -27.73 -25.38
C LYS A 102 0.74 -28.58 -26.29
N VAL A 103 -0.48 -28.13 -26.56
CA VAL A 103 -1.48 -28.87 -27.34
C VAL A 103 -1.59 -28.34 -28.77
N ALA A 104 -1.06 -27.15 -29.05
CA ALA A 104 -1.32 -26.48 -30.30
C ALA A 104 -0.38 -26.98 -31.43
N ALA A 105 -0.92 -27.84 -32.30
CA ALA A 105 -0.23 -28.31 -33.51
C ALA A 105 -0.20 -27.28 -34.66
N ALA A 106 -0.94 -26.17 -34.55
CA ALA A 106 -1.11 -25.18 -35.61
C ALA A 106 0.00 -24.09 -35.60
N PRO A 107 0.43 -23.58 -36.78
CA PRO A 107 1.51 -22.60 -36.87
C PRO A 107 1.26 -21.29 -36.12
N SER A 108 0.00 -20.91 -35.86
CA SER A 108 -0.39 -19.69 -35.13
C SER A 108 -0.13 -19.74 -33.63
N HIS A 109 0.23 -20.89 -33.08
CA HIS A 109 0.43 -21.13 -31.64
C HIS A 109 1.81 -21.74 -31.34
N ARG A 110 2.73 -21.66 -32.30
CA ARG A 110 4.10 -22.18 -32.16
C ARG A 110 4.98 -21.29 -31.27
N GLU A 111 4.48 -20.11 -30.93
CA GLU A 111 5.12 -19.14 -30.03
C GLU A 111 4.68 -19.40 -28.58
N GLU A 112 5.62 -19.26 -27.65
CA GLU A 112 5.32 -19.30 -26.22
C GLU A 112 4.34 -18.16 -25.87
N PRO A 113 3.32 -18.43 -25.03
CA PRO A 113 2.35 -17.43 -24.65
C PRO A 113 3.06 -16.38 -23.80
N VAL A 114 2.66 -15.12 -23.99
CA VAL A 114 3.19 -14.01 -23.20
C VAL A 114 2.78 -14.18 -21.73
N GLU A 115 1.56 -14.70 -21.50
CA GLU A 115 1.07 -14.96 -20.15
C GLU A 115 -0.10 -15.96 -20.17
N ALA A 116 -0.28 -16.71 -19.09
CA ALA A 116 -1.50 -17.45 -18.80
C ALA A 116 -2.25 -16.76 -17.65
N ARG A 117 -3.57 -16.63 -17.76
CA ARG A 117 -4.41 -15.99 -16.74
C ARG A 117 -5.74 -16.73 -16.58
N ALA A 118 -6.18 -16.90 -15.34
CA ALA A 118 -7.54 -17.32 -15.02
C ALA A 118 -8.44 -16.09 -14.85
N SER A 119 -9.66 -16.16 -15.39
CA SER A 119 -10.67 -15.10 -15.19
C SER A 119 -11.39 -15.32 -13.85
N GLY A 120 -11.33 -14.34 -12.95
CA GLY A 120 -12.04 -14.32 -11.68
C GLY A 120 -13.54 -14.01 -11.84
N GLN A 121 -14.33 -14.31 -10.79
CA GLN A 121 -15.76 -13.97 -10.74
C GLN A 121 -16.01 -12.46 -10.57
N ASP A 122 -15.04 -11.76 -9.98
CA ASP A 122 -15.01 -10.30 -9.81
C ASP A 122 -14.42 -9.56 -11.03
N ALA A 123 -14.26 -10.28 -12.15
CA ALA A 123 -13.61 -9.81 -13.38
C ALA A 123 -12.12 -9.47 -13.24
N SER A 124 -11.46 -9.86 -12.15
CA SER A 124 -10.00 -9.80 -12.04
C SER A 124 -9.31 -10.89 -12.87
N TRP A 125 -8.01 -10.71 -13.16
CA TRP A 125 -7.20 -11.73 -13.82
C TRP A 125 -6.07 -12.21 -12.93
N THR A 126 -6.07 -13.48 -12.57
CA THR A 126 -5.03 -14.07 -11.70
C THR A 126 -4.06 -14.95 -12.50
N PRO A 127 -2.76 -14.95 -12.17
CA PRO A 127 -1.82 -15.92 -12.75
C PRO A 127 -2.21 -17.36 -12.37
N PRO A 128 -1.78 -18.37 -13.15
CA PRO A 128 -1.94 -19.77 -12.78
C PRO A 128 -1.12 -20.08 -11.52
N TRP A 129 -1.65 -21.00 -10.71
CA TRP A 129 -1.01 -21.57 -9.53
C TRP A 129 0.20 -22.45 -9.89
#